data_AF-A0AAW1M006-F1
#
_entry.id   AF-A0AAW1M006-F1
#
_cell.length_a   1.000
_cell.length_b   1.000
_cell.length_c   1.000
_cell.angle_alpha   90.00
_cell.angle_beta   90.00
_cell.angle_gamma   90.00
#
_symmetry.space_group_name_H-M   'P 1'
#
loop_
_entity.id
_entity.type
_entity.pdbx_description
1 polymer ?
#
loop_
_entity_poly.entity_id
_entity_poly.type
_entity_poly.pdbx_seq_one_letter_code
_entity_poly.pdbx_strand_id
1 'polypeptide(L)'
;DFDPLNCGKITISQFHRGLDALGISGIQRLYLSLPEIESVMIQYRDPIDPTRVCWKTFENDIEQVFTIKELEKFPCLCVKTPPREVDELDKKGAKVWQHVNTEKRELCEEAVEKVKQKVMRRRILLKPVFRDCDKHNNGHVSRAQMRQCLLSNGILLSDEELYALEERFNDDMGFNYFWFMREAEPKPYEDPLYVGFMEDMLKLNQPKPRPPVDRREKDIVLILAKIKGKVVRERIRVMEFLKDFDRCNEQLIRREDFKRGLSVCRFELTENEVETLMEVFASPMRRDCVDYKRFSEVVEESFTQSCLERAPLVVPLQHIPTKDCERNFLNFDERLTLSVAMQKLSKKPDLQMNLMSLFQDYDRTNCGTISQELFLKALSVRGMYNLISRTEFDMIYKCFSYERGLRDEVDYRAFIKALDILHATDKYNPF
;
A
#
# COMPACT_ATOMS: atom_id res chain seq x y z
N ASP A 1 -26.25 -36.83 -28.70
CA ASP A 1 -24.82 -36.83 -29.06
C ASP A 1 -24.63 -37.78 -30.23
N PHE A 2 -24.24 -37.26 -31.41
CA PHE A 2 -24.08 -38.03 -32.66
C PHE A 2 -22.60 -38.28 -33.03
N ASP A 3 -21.65 -37.67 -32.32
CA ASP A 3 -20.20 -37.82 -32.55
C ASP A 3 -19.48 -38.15 -31.23
N PRO A 4 -19.66 -39.37 -30.69
CA PRO A 4 -19.11 -39.74 -29.39
C PRO A 4 -17.58 -39.77 -29.35
N LEU A 5 -16.92 -39.85 -30.51
CA LEU A 5 -15.46 -39.83 -30.63
C LEU A 5 -14.93 -38.41 -30.87
N ASN A 6 -15.82 -37.40 -30.92
CA ASN A 6 -15.51 -36.00 -31.14
C ASN A 6 -14.63 -35.75 -32.38
N CYS A 7 -14.78 -36.61 -33.40
CA CYS A 7 -13.94 -36.65 -34.59
C CYS A 7 -14.29 -35.55 -35.61
N GLY A 8 -15.37 -34.80 -35.35
CA GLY A 8 -15.84 -33.68 -36.15
C GLY A 8 -16.65 -34.08 -37.39
N LYS A 9 -17.02 -35.36 -37.50
CA LYS A 9 -17.64 -35.95 -38.68
C LYS A 9 -18.78 -36.87 -38.28
N ILE A 10 -19.95 -36.71 -38.91
CA ILE A 10 -21.13 -37.57 -38.69
C ILE A 10 -21.74 -37.97 -40.03
N THR A 11 -22.59 -38.99 -40.02
CA THR A 11 -23.28 -39.41 -41.25
C THR A 11 -24.28 -38.35 -41.72
N ILE A 12 -24.54 -38.33 -43.03
CA ILE A 12 -25.58 -37.51 -43.69
C ILE A 12 -26.92 -37.55 -42.94
N SER A 13 -27.39 -38.75 -42.57
CA SER A 13 -28.67 -38.92 -41.85
C SER A 13 -28.62 -38.34 -40.42
N GLN A 14 -27.51 -38.50 -39.71
CA GLN A 14 -27.34 -37.92 -38.37
C GLN A 14 -27.29 -36.39 -38.41
N PHE A 15 -26.63 -35.81 -39.42
CA PHE A 15 -26.59 -34.36 -39.61
C PHE A 15 -27.98 -33.80 -39.91
N HIS A 16 -28.74 -34.44 -40.81
CA HIS A 16 -30.13 -34.06 -41.09
C HIS A 16 -31.01 -34.11 -39.82
N ARG A 17 -30.92 -35.20 -39.05
CA ARG A 17 -31.64 -35.31 -37.76
C ARG A 17 -31.20 -34.26 -36.74
N GLY A 18 -29.96 -33.82 -36.80
CA GLY A 18 -29.44 -32.70 -36.00
C GLY A 18 -30.11 -31.38 -36.38
N LEU A 19 -30.21 -31.07 -37.68
CA LEU A 19 -30.91 -29.89 -38.18
C LEU A 19 -32.42 -29.91 -37.86
N ASP A 20 -33.05 -31.08 -37.93
CA ASP A 20 -34.44 -31.27 -37.48
C ASP A 20 -34.59 -30.95 -35.99
N ALA A 21 -33.68 -31.46 -35.14
CA ALA A 21 -33.69 -31.24 -33.70
C ALA A 21 -33.40 -29.78 -33.30
N LEU A 22 -32.61 -29.06 -34.09
CA LEU A 22 -32.34 -27.64 -33.89
C LEU A 22 -33.52 -26.73 -34.25
N GLY A 23 -34.60 -27.27 -34.85
CA GLY A 23 -35.71 -26.47 -35.33
C GLY A 23 -35.28 -25.56 -36.48
N ILE A 24 -34.51 -26.11 -37.42
CA ILE A 24 -34.07 -25.43 -38.66
C ILE A 24 -34.71 -26.10 -39.89
N SER A 25 -35.27 -27.28 -39.72
CA SER A 25 -36.12 -27.97 -40.71
C SER A 25 -37.59 -27.63 -40.48
N GLY A 26 -38.43 -27.87 -41.50
CA GLY A 26 -39.78 -27.30 -41.71
C GLY A 26 -40.86 -27.49 -40.64
N ILE A 27 -40.51 -27.82 -39.39
CA ILE A 27 -41.43 -28.05 -38.28
C ILE A 27 -41.29 -27.00 -37.16
N GLN A 28 -40.25 -26.13 -37.11
CA GLN A 28 -40.31 -24.89 -36.28
C GLN A 28 -39.16 -23.89 -36.51
N ARG A 29 -39.39 -22.61 -36.14
CA ARG A 29 -38.51 -21.43 -36.00
C ARG A 29 -37.65 -20.92 -37.17
N LEU A 30 -37.18 -21.75 -38.09
CA LEU A 30 -36.54 -21.38 -39.36
C LEU A 30 -36.88 -22.48 -40.37
N TYR A 31 -37.51 -22.13 -41.50
CA TYR A 31 -37.87 -23.10 -42.53
C TYR A 31 -36.70 -23.21 -43.52
N LEU A 32 -35.90 -24.27 -43.45
CA LEU A 32 -35.10 -24.72 -44.58
C LEU A 32 -35.86 -25.79 -45.36
N SER A 33 -36.01 -25.56 -46.66
CA SER A 33 -36.51 -26.54 -47.60
C SER A 33 -35.51 -27.68 -47.82
N LEU A 34 -36.00 -28.85 -48.25
CA LEU A 34 -35.15 -30.01 -48.53
C LEU A 34 -33.98 -29.69 -49.48
N PRO A 35 -34.14 -28.91 -50.56
CA PRO A 35 -33.02 -28.51 -51.43
C PRO A 35 -31.96 -27.64 -50.72
N GLU A 36 -32.36 -26.79 -49.77
CA GLU A 36 -31.43 -25.96 -48.99
C GLU A 36 -30.64 -26.82 -48.00
N ILE A 37 -31.30 -27.78 -47.35
CA ILE A 37 -30.64 -28.75 -46.47
C ILE A 37 -29.64 -29.59 -47.27
N GLU A 38 -30.03 -30.08 -48.44
CA GLU A 38 -29.13 -30.81 -49.35
C GLU A 38 -27.93 -29.96 -49.77
N SER A 39 -28.14 -28.67 -50.07
CA SER A 39 -27.06 -27.75 -50.44
C SER A 39 -26.04 -27.58 -49.31
N VAL A 40 -26.51 -27.43 -48.06
CA VAL A 40 -25.64 -27.36 -46.87
C VAL A 40 -24.88 -28.69 -46.71
N MET A 41 -25.56 -29.83 -46.85
CA MET A 41 -24.93 -31.14 -46.73
C MET A 41 -23.88 -31.40 -47.81
N ILE A 42 -24.08 -30.89 -49.02
CA ILE A 42 -23.10 -30.94 -50.11
C ILE A 42 -21.89 -30.06 -49.79
N GLN A 43 -22.11 -28.84 -49.30
CA GLN A 43 -21.05 -27.88 -48.99
C GLN A 43 -20.10 -28.40 -47.89
N TYR A 44 -20.66 -29.07 -46.88
CA TYR A 44 -19.89 -29.58 -45.74
C TYR A 44 -19.58 -31.08 -45.83
N ARG A 45 -19.69 -31.68 -47.02
CA ARG A 45 -19.39 -33.08 -47.25
C ARG A 45 -17.92 -33.38 -47.00
N ASP A 46 -17.62 -34.51 -46.37
CA ASP A 46 -16.23 -34.92 -46.14
C ASP A 46 -15.55 -35.24 -47.49
N PRO A 47 -14.42 -34.58 -47.83
CA PRO A 47 -13.69 -34.84 -49.08
C PRO A 47 -13.20 -36.28 -49.22
N ILE A 48 -13.06 -37.00 -48.11
CA ILE A 48 -12.51 -38.37 -48.05
C ILE A 48 -13.62 -39.42 -48.01
N ASP A 49 -14.75 -39.12 -47.35
CA ASP A 49 -15.89 -40.04 -47.20
C ASP A 49 -17.21 -39.34 -47.59
N PRO A 50 -17.70 -39.56 -48.82
CA PRO A 50 -18.94 -38.93 -49.28
C PRO A 50 -20.19 -39.30 -48.48
N THR A 51 -20.14 -40.27 -47.56
CA THR A 51 -21.29 -40.61 -46.69
C THR A 51 -21.35 -39.76 -45.41
N ARG A 52 -20.34 -38.91 -45.17
CA ARG A 52 -20.17 -38.10 -43.97
C ARG A 52 -20.17 -36.60 -44.25
N VAL A 53 -20.52 -35.85 -43.22
CA VAL A 53 -20.54 -34.39 -43.18
C VAL A 53 -19.61 -33.92 -42.06
N CYS A 54 -18.76 -32.95 -42.37
CA CYS A 54 -17.84 -32.28 -41.44
C CYS A 54 -18.62 -31.28 -40.56
N TRP A 55 -19.42 -31.80 -39.62
CA TRP A 55 -20.33 -30.98 -38.81
C TRP A 55 -19.60 -29.95 -37.93
N LYS A 56 -18.37 -30.22 -37.49
CA LYS A 56 -17.56 -29.23 -36.76
C LYS A 56 -17.18 -28.03 -37.62
N THR A 57 -16.93 -28.24 -38.90
CA THR A 57 -16.64 -27.12 -39.83
C THR A 57 -17.90 -26.28 -40.02
N PHE A 58 -19.05 -26.94 -40.20
CA PHE A 58 -20.35 -26.27 -40.24
C PHE A 58 -20.62 -25.46 -38.96
N GLU A 59 -20.44 -26.06 -37.78
CA GLU A 59 -20.59 -25.39 -36.49
C GLU A 59 -19.67 -24.18 -36.38
N ASN A 60 -18.39 -24.33 -36.70
CA ASN A 60 -17.42 -23.24 -36.67
C ASN A 60 -17.80 -22.07 -37.58
N ASP A 61 -18.32 -22.35 -38.79
CA ASP A 61 -18.73 -21.30 -39.73
C ASP A 61 -19.99 -20.57 -39.26
N ILE A 62 -20.92 -21.27 -38.64
CA ILE A 62 -22.12 -20.66 -38.03
C ILE A 62 -21.74 -19.83 -36.79
N GLU A 63 -20.85 -20.32 -35.94
CA GLU A 63 -20.37 -19.60 -34.75
C GLU A 63 -19.59 -18.32 -35.09
N GLN A 64 -18.87 -18.30 -36.23
CA GLN A 64 -18.11 -17.13 -36.69
C GLN A 64 -18.97 -15.88 -36.90
N VAL A 65 -20.29 -16.04 -37.14
CA VAL A 65 -21.22 -14.91 -37.26
C VAL A 65 -21.40 -14.18 -35.94
N PHE A 66 -21.25 -14.87 -34.80
CA PHE A 66 -21.45 -14.32 -33.46
C PHE A 66 -20.15 -14.06 -32.71
N THR A 67 -19.12 -14.87 -32.94
CA THR A 67 -17.86 -14.84 -32.16
C THR A 67 -16.65 -15.24 -33.01
N ILE A 68 -15.54 -14.51 -32.88
CA ILE A 68 -14.25 -14.91 -33.47
C ILE A 68 -13.47 -15.71 -32.42
N LYS A 69 -13.12 -16.96 -32.74
CA LYS A 69 -12.29 -17.82 -31.87
C LYS A 69 -10.89 -17.23 -31.70
N GLU A 70 -10.35 -17.32 -30.49
CA GLU A 70 -9.01 -16.87 -30.11
C GLU A 70 -8.75 -15.36 -30.26
N LEU A 71 -9.80 -14.51 -30.19
CA LEU A 71 -9.67 -13.06 -30.29
C LEU A 71 -8.67 -12.48 -29.25
N GLU A 72 -8.53 -13.14 -28.10
CA GLU A 72 -7.55 -12.81 -27.06
C GLU A 72 -6.09 -12.97 -27.52
N LYS A 73 -5.82 -13.79 -28.54
CA LYS A 73 -4.48 -13.95 -29.13
C LYS A 73 -4.21 -12.91 -30.22
N PHE A 74 -5.23 -12.19 -30.68
CA PHE A 74 -5.12 -11.23 -31.78
C PHE A 74 -5.77 -9.86 -31.43
N PRO A 75 -5.12 -9.05 -30.56
CA PRO A 75 -5.69 -7.79 -30.04
C PRO A 75 -6.00 -6.74 -31.12
N CYS A 76 -5.36 -6.84 -32.29
CA CYS A 76 -5.51 -5.90 -33.41
C CYS A 76 -6.50 -6.38 -34.48
N LEU A 77 -7.17 -7.52 -34.28
CA LEU A 77 -8.11 -8.05 -35.27
C LEU A 77 -9.41 -7.25 -35.24
N CYS A 78 -9.72 -6.56 -36.35
CA CYS A 78 -10.97 -5.84 -36.51
C CYS A 78 -12.10 -6.82 -36.86
N VAL A 79 -13.05 -7.01 -35.92
CA VAL A 79 -14.24 -7.84 -36.13
C VAL A 79 -15.16 -7.16 -37.14
N LYS A 80 -15.43 -7.82 -38.26
CA LYS A 80 -16.40 -7.31 -39.25
C LYS A 80 -17.81 -7.46 -38.70
N THR A 81 -18.62 -6.41 -38.82
CA THR A 81 -20.05 -6.44 -38.51
C THR A 81 -20.74 -7.52 -39.37
N PRO A 82 -21.73 -8.25 -38.83
CA PRO A 82 -22.49 -9.22 -39.63
C PRO A 82 -23.16 -8.53 -40.84
N PRO A 83 -23.46 -9.29 -41.91
CA PRO A 83 -24.16 -8.76 -43.08
C PRO A 83 -25.46 -8.04 -42.69
N ARG A 84 -25.87 -7.06 -43.49
CA ARG A 84 -27.04 -6.21 -43.21
C ARG A 84 -28.31 -7.03 -43.02
N GLU A 85 -28.43 -8.11 -43.77
CA GLU A 85 -29.54 -9.06 -43.70
C GLU A 85 -29.63 -9.78 -42.35
N VAL A 86 -28.50 -9.92 -41.63
CA VAL A 86 -28.42 -10.52 -40.30
C VAL A 86 -28.62 -9.46 -39.20
N ASP A 87 -28.09 -8.24 -39.41
CA ASP A 87 -28.23 -7.12 -38.47
C ASP A 87 -29.69 -6.59 -38.43
N GLU A 88 -30.41 -6.65 -39.55
CA GLU A 88 -31.82 -6.25 -39.66
C GLU A 88 -32.81 -7.32 -39.17
N LEU A 89 -32.36 -8.52 -38.77
CA LEU A 89 -33.26 -9.52 -38.18
C LEU A 89 -33.74 -9.06 -36.80
N ASP A 90 -35.06 -9.11 -36.60
CA ASP A 90 -35.66 -8.89 -35.29
C ASP A 90 -35.02 -9.83 -34.25
N LYS A 91 -34.47 -9.24 -33.18
CA LYS A 91 -33.93 -10.00 -32.05
C LYS A 91 -35.06 -10.85 -31.45
N LYS A 92 -35.01 -12.18 -31.63
CA LYS A 92 -36.01 -13.10 -31.08
C LYS A 92 -36.10 -12.98 -29.56
N GLY A 93 -37.32 -12.92 -29.03
CA GLY A 93 -37.61 -13.01 -27.59
C GLY A 93 -38.03 -11.71 -26.91
N ALA A 94 -38.00 -10.56 -27.58
CA ALA A 94 -38.64 -9.35 -27.11
C ALA A 94 -39.31 -8.65 -28.29
N LYS A 95 -40.63 -8.45 -28.24
CA LYS A 95 -41.25 -7.46 -29.14
C LYS A 95 -40.45 -6.17 -29.00
N VAL A 96 -40.18 -5.46 -30.09
CA VAL A 96 -39.57 -4.13 -29.99
C VAL A 96 -40.51 -3.27 -29.16
N TRP A 97 -40.22 -3.13 -27.87
CA TRP A 97 -41.16 -2.62 -26.87
C TRP A 97 -41.59 -1.18 -27.17
N GLN A 98 -40.79 -0.46 -27.96
CA GLN A 98 -41.07 0.87 -28.49
C GLN A 98 -42.22 0.91 -29.52
N HIS A 99 -42.60 -0.23 -30.11
CA HIS A 99 -43.65 -0.35 -31.13
C HIS A 99 -44.93 -1.03 -30.61
N VAL A 100 -45.01 -1.33 -29.30
CA VAL A 100 -46.22 -1.86 -28.66
C VAL A 100 -47.21 -0.71 -28.39
N ASN A 101 -48.52 -0.98 -28.44
CA ASN A 101 -49.57 0.01 -28.12
C ASN A 101 -49.28 0.70 -26.77
N THR A 102 -49.42 2.04 -26.74
CA THR A 102 -49.14 2.91 -25.59
C THR A 102 -49.83 2.41 -24.31
N GLU A 103 -51.11 2.03 -24.39
CA GLU A 103 -51.88 1.55 -23.23
C GLU A 103 -51.27 0.29 -22.59
N LYS A 104 -50.79 -0.65 -23.42
CA LYS A 104 -50.14 -1.88 -22.91
C LYS A 104 -48.79 -1.60 -22.30
N ARG A 105 -48.07 -0.62 -22.85
CA ARG A 105 -46.76 -0.19 -22.34
C ARG A 105 -46.91 0.47 -20.97
N GLU A 106 -47.86 1.39 -20.85
CA GLU A 106 -48.18 2.08 -19.59
C GLU A 106 -48.62 1.07 -18.51
N LEU A 107 -49.47 0.10 -18.87
CA LEU A 107 -49.90 -0.96 -17.94
C LEU A 107 -48.72 -1.81 -17.42
N CYS A 108 -47.76 -2.15 -18.29
CA CYS A 108 -46.56 -2.89 -17.89
C CYS A 108 -45.65 -2.03 -17.00
N GLU A 109 -45.46 -0.76 -17.33
CA GLU A 109 -44.66 0.18 -16.52
C GLU A 109 -45.30 0.37 -15.14
N GLU A 110 -46.64 0.48 -15.05
CA GLU A 110 -47.38 0.52 -13.80
C GLU A 110 -47.21 -0.78 -12.98
N ALA A 111 -47.27 -1.95 -13.63
CA ALA A 111 -47.05 -3.24 -12.99
C ALA A 111 -45.63 -3.36 -12.39
N VAL A 112 -44.60 -2.94 -13.14
CA VAL A 112 -43.21 -2.92 -12.66
C VAL A 112 -43.04 -1.96 -11.48
N GLU A 113 -43.63 -0.76 -11.55
CA GLU A 113 -43.54 0.21 -10.45
C GLU A 113 -44.30 -0.28 -9.19
N LYS A 114 -45.45 -0.95 -9.36
CA LYS A 114 -46.17 -1.60 -8.24
C LYS A 114 -45.30 -2.66 -7.56
N VAL A 115 -44.64 -3.51 -8.33
CA VAL A 115 -43.68 -4.50 -7.81
C VAL A 115 -42.58 -3.77 -7.03
N LYS A 116 -41.94 -2.77 -7.63
CA LYS A 116 -40.83 -2.00 -7.04
C LYS A 116 -41.22 -1.33 -5.72
N GLN A 117 -42.35 -0.64 -5.68
CA GLN A 117 -42.88 -0.02 -4.46
C GLN A 117 -43.12 -1.06 -3.35
N LYS A 118 -43.64 -2.23 -3.71
CA LYS A 118 -43.90 -3.32 -2.75
C LYS A 118 -42.60 -3.92 -2.20
N VAL A 119 -41.64 -4.17 -3.09
CA VAL A 119 -40.30 -4.66 -2.78
C VAL A 119 -39.58 -3.69 -1.83
N MET A 120 -39.61 -2.38 -2.12
CA MET A 120 -38.98 -1.36 -1.27
C MET A 120 -39.64 -1.26 0.10
N ARG A 121 -40.97 -1.14 0.17
CA ARG A 121 -41.70 -0.95 1.44
C ARG A 121 -41.58 -2.15 2.38
N ARG A 122 -41.56 -3.37 1.82
CA ARG A 122 -41.49 -4.61 2.59
C ARG A 122 -40.09 -5.21 2.68
N ARG A 123 -39.09 -4.60 2.04
CA ARG A 123 -37.71 -5.10 1.94
C ARG A 123 -37.65 -6.56 1.48
N ILE A 124 -38.44 -6.88 0.45
CA ILE A 124 -38.51 -8.23 -0.12
C ILE A 124 -37.28 -8.46 -1.00
N LEU A 125 -36.56 -9.57 -0.79
CA LEU A 125 -35.50 -9.99 -1.70
C LEU A 125 -36.10 -10.97 -2.70
N LEU A 126 -36.39 -10.51 -3.93
CA LEU A 126 -37.01 -11.35 -4.96
C LEU A 126 -36.01 -12.34 -5.60
N LYS A 127 -34.72 -12.01 -5.64
CA LYS A 127 -33.70 -12.84 -6.30
C LYS A 127 -33.60 -14.27 -5.73
N PRO A 128 -33.55 -14.49 -4.40
CA PRO A 128 -33.59 -15.84 -3.83
C PRO A 128 -34.85 -16.62 -4.21
N VAL A 129 -36.02 -15.95 -4.21
CA VAL A 129 -37.32 -16.58 -4.50
C VAL A 129 -37.36 -17.13 -5.93
N PHE A 130 -36.94 -16.32 -6.90
CA PHE A 130 -36.88 -16.77 -8.30
C PHE A 130 -35.81 -17.85 -8.50
N ARG A 131 -34.67 -17.76 -7.81
CA ARG A 131 -33.62 -18.78 -7.85
C ARG A 131 -34.12 -20.14 -7.37
N ASP A 132 -34.95 -20.19 -6.33
CA ASP A 132 -35.52 -21.45 -5.83
C ASP A 132 -36.43 -22.13 -6.87
N CYS A 133 -37.00 -21.37 -7.81
CA CYS A 133 -37.80 -21.89 -8.91
C CYS A 133 -37.00 -22.21 -10.18
N ASP A 134 -35.81 -21.63 -10.32
CA ASP A 134 -34.90 -21.75 -11.46
C ASP A 134 -33.93 -22.93 -11.27
N LYS A 135 -34.43 -24.15 -11.51
CA LYS A 135 -33.66 -25.41 -11.35
C LYS A 135 -32.39 -25.46 -12.20
N HIS A 136 -32.35 -24.75 -13.32
CA HIS A 136 -31.23 -24.77 -14.26
C HIS A 136 -30.28 -23.57 -14.08
N ASN A 137 -30.59 -22.67 -13.14
CA ASN A 137 -29.85 -21.45 -12.85
C ASN A 137 -29.54 -20.62 -14.12
N ASN A 138 -30.49 -20.58 -15.05
CA ASN A 138 -30.33 -19.92 -16.35
C ASN A 138 -31.02 -18.55 -16.42
N GLY A 139 -31.61 -18.08 -15.33
CA GLY A 139 -32.31 -16.79 -15.29
C GLY A 139 -33.76 -16.83 -15.75
N HIS A 140 -34.34 -18.01 -15.94
CA HIS A 140 -35.70 -18.18 -16.45
C HIS A 140 -36.57 -19.03 -15.52
N VAL A 141 -37.85 -18.70 -15.45
CA VAL A 141 -38.87 -19.49 -14.75
C VAL A 141 -40.12 -19.62 -15.62
N SER A 142 -40.94 -20.64 -15.40
CA SER A 142 -42.22 -20.75 -16.10
C SER A 142 -43.19 -19.63 -15.68
N ARG A 143 -44.17 -19.31 -16.54
CA ARG A 143 -45.21 -18.30 -16.24
C ARG A 143 -45.94 -18.58 -14.92
N ALA A 144 -46.27 -19.85 -14.68
CA ALA A 144 -46.92 -20.29 -13.45
C ALA A 144 -46.02 -20.06 -12.21
N GLN A 145 -44.73 -20.38 -12.32
CA GLN A 145 -43.75 -20.11 -11.26
C GLN A 145 -43.60 -18.61 -11.01
N MET A 146 -43.53 -17.77 -12.05
CA MET A 146 -43.47 -16.31 -11.90
C MET A 146 -44.68 -15.77 -11.13
N ARG A 147 -45.89 -16.15 -11.54
CA ARG A 147 -47.13 -15.73 -10.87
C ARG A 147 -47.14 -16.18 -9.40
N GLN A 148 -46.72 -17.41 -9.13
CA GLN A 148 -46.61 -17.94 -7.77
C GLN A 148 -45.56 -17.20 -6.93
N CYS A 149 -44.40 -16.85 -7.50
CA CYS A 149 -43.35 -16.09 -6.82
C CYS A 149 -43.83 -14.69 -6.41
N LEU A 150 -44.55 -13.99 -7.28
CA LEU A 150 -45.11 -12.68 -6.96
C LEU A 150 -46.21 -12.81 -5.88
N LEU A 151 -47.12 -13.77 -6.05
CA LEU A 151 -48.23 -14.00 -5.13
C LEU A 151 -47.75 -14.39 -3.72
N SER A 152 -46.78 -15.30 -3.61
CA SER A 152 -46.24 -15.79 -2.33
C SER A 152 -45.51 -14.69 -1.55
N ASN A 153 -44.98 -13.68 -2.25
CA ASN A 153 -44.35 -12.50 -1.65
C ASN A 153 -45.36 -11.34 -1.40
N GLY A 154 -46.65 -11.60 -1.61
CA GLY A 154 -47.73 -10.63 -1.38
C GLY A 154 -47.71 -9.46 -2.36
N ILE A 155 -47.18 -9.69 -3.57
CA ILE A 155 -47.26 -8.79 -4.71
C ILE A 155 -48.49 -9.21 -5.52
N LEU A 156 -49.56 -8.45 -5.36
CA LEU A 156 -50.85 -8.70 -6.00
C LEU A 156 -50.94 -7.80 -7.24
N LEU A 157 -50.98 -8.42 -8.41
CA LEU A 157 -51.16 -7.77 -9.71
C LEU A 157 -52.45 -8.33 -10.35
N SER A 158 -53.12 -7.53 -11.19
CA SER A 158 -54.25 -8.00 -12.00
C SER A 158 -53.79 -8.98 -13.08
N ASP A 159 -54.73 -9.73 -13.68
CA ASP A 159 -54.41 -10.63 -14.77
C ASP A 159 -53.89 -9.87 -16.01
N GLU A 160 -54.39 -8.65 -16.27
CA GLU A 160 -53.90 -7.80 -17.35
C GLU A 160 -52.46 -7.33 -17.09
N GLU A 161 -52.13 -6.97 -15.85
CA GLU A 161 -50.77 -6.58 -15.45
C GLU A 161 -49.78 -7.75 -15.55
N LEU A 162 -50.19 -8.94 -15.09
CA LEU A 162 -49.39 -10.16 -15.23
C LEU A 162 -49.14 -10.49 -16.70
N TYR A 163 -50.17 -10.36 -17.54
CA TYR A 163 -50.03 -10.56 -18.98
C TYR A 163 -49.10 -9.53 -19.62
N ALA A 164 -49.15 -8.27 -19.19
CA ALA A 164 -48.26 -7.23 -19.68
C ALA A 164 -46.79 -7.47 -19.29
N LEU A 165 -46.55 -8.00 -18.08
CA LEU A 165 -45.21 -8.45 -17.67
C LEU A 165 -44.75 -9.66 -18.50
N GLU A 166 -45.62 -10.64 -18.72
CA GLU A 166 -45.33 -11.79 -19.58
C GLU A 166 -45.02 -11.34 -21.02
N GLU A 167 -45.78 -10.40 -21.59
CA GLU A 167 -45.55 -9.92 -22.95
C GLU A 167 -44.21 -9.22 -23.12
N ARG A 168 -43.67 -8.62 -22.05
CA ARG A 168 -42.38 -7.91 -22.07
C ARG A 168 -41.18 -8.80 -21.74
N PHE A 169 -41.29 -9.62 -20.69
CA PHE A 169 -40.15 -10.32 -20.09
C PHE A 169 -40.14 -11.82 -20.37
N ASN A 170 -41.14 -12.36 -21.08
CA ASN A 170 -41.16 -13.77 -21.46
C ASN A 170 -40.52 -13.98 -22.84
N ASP A 171 -39.57 -14.91 -22.91
CA ASP A 171 -38.93 -15.36 -24.13
C ASP A 171 -39.20 -16.86 -24.38
N ASP A 172 -38.39 -17.44 -25.25
CA ASP A 172 -38.46 -18.83 -25.67
C ASP A 172 -38.13 -19.84 -24.55
N MET A 173 -37.42 -19.41 -23.51
CA MET A 173 -37.06 -20.22 -22.34
C MET A 173 -38.03 -20.02 -21.17
N GLY A 174 -38.84 -18.96 -21.20
CA GLY A 174 -39.83 -18.63 -20.18
C GLY A 174 -39.69 -17.19 -19.72
N PHE A 175 -40.13 -16.90 -18.51
CA PHE A 175 -40.05 -15.56 -17.94
C PHE A 175 -38.62 -15.27 -17.49
N ASN A 176 -37.98 -14.30 -18.13
CA ASN A 176 -36.62 -13.85 -17.83
C ASN A 176 -36.62 -12.95 -16.59
N TYR A 177 -36.48 -13.57 -15.41
CA TYR A 177 -36.52 -12.82 -14.16
C TYR A 177 -35.25 -11.98 -13.97
N PHE A 178 -34.11 -12.29 -14.61
CA PHE A 178 -32.93 -11.41 -14.55
C PHE A 178 -33.21 -10.05 -15.19
N TRP A 179 -33.87 -10.03 -16.35
CA TRP A 179 -34.25 -8.78 -16.99
C TRP A 179 -35.30 -8.04 -16.15
N PHE A 180 -36.36 -8.72 -15.72
CA PHE A 180 -37.38 -8.13 -14.85
C PHE A 180 -36.76 -7.51 -13.58
N MET A 181 -35.84 -8.21 -12.93
CA MET A 181 -35.19 -7.76 -11.69
C MET A 181 -34.30 -6.54 -11.90
N ARG A 182 -33.65 -6.40 -13.05
CA ARG A 182 -32.88 -5.19 -13.39
C ARG A 182 -33.74 -3.93 -13.37
N GLU A 183 -35.04 -4.07 -13.66
CA GLU A 183 -36.00 -2.97 -13.69
C GLU A 183 -36.79 -2.83 -12.38
N ALA A 184 -37.11 -3.96 -11.73
CA ALA A 184 -37.92 -4.00 -10.51
C ALA A 184 -37.10 -3.77 -9.21
N GLU A 185 -35.80 -4.13 -9.18
CA GLU A 185 -34.94 -3.78 -8.05
C GLU A 185 -34.38 -2.36 -8.24
N PRO A 186 -34.64 -1.43 -7.31
CA PRO A 186 -33.90 -0.18 -7.30
C PRO A 186 -32.46 -0.52 -6.98
N LYS A 187 -31.56 -0.44 -7.96
CA LYS A 187 -30.14 -0.36 -7.65
C LYS A 187 -29.95 0.92 -6.85
N PRO A 188 -29.56 0.86 -5.55
CA PRO A 188 -28.93 2.03 -4.97
C PRO A 188 -27.80 2.40 -5.94
N TYR A 189 -27.69 3.68 -6.28
CA TYR A 189 -26.53 4.16 -7.00
C TYR A 189 -25.31 3.90 -6.11
N GLU A 190 -24.64 2.77 -6.34
CA GLU A 190 -23.35 2.46 -5.77
C GLU A 190 -22.34 3.07 -6.72
N ASP A 191 -21.57 4.05 -6.22
CA ASP A 191 -20.46 4.63 -6.98
C ASP A 191 -19.61 3.49 -7.57
N PRO A 192 -19.23 3.55 -8.86
CA PRO A 192 -18.36 2.54 -9.44
C PRO A 192 -17.12 2.37 -8.55
N LEU A 193 -16.79 1.14 -8.16
CA LEU A 193 -15.63 0.83 -7.31
C LEU A 193 -14.31 1.46 -7.82
N TYR A 194 -14.25 1.75 -9.12
CA TYR A 194 -13.16 2.45 -9.76
C TYR A 194 -12.98 3.90 -9.26
N VAL A 195 -14.04 4.60 -8.83
CA VAL A 195 -13.96 5.98 -8.30
C VAL A 195 -13.15 6.01 -7.01
N GLY A 196 -13.48 5.15 -6.04
CA GLY A 196 -12.70 5.01 -4.81
C GLY A 196 -11.27 4.55 -5.08
N PHE A 197 -11.08 3.60 -6.00
CA PHE A 197 -9.75 3.15 -6.42
C PHE A 197 -8.92 4.28 -7.05
N MET A 198 -9.51 5.12 -7.91
CA MET A 198 -8.84 6.28 -8.49
C MET A 198 -8.47 7.32 -7.44
N GLU A 199 -9.38 7.60 -6.50
CA GLU A 199 -9.10 8.53 -5.40
C GLU A 199 -7.95 8.01 -4.52
N ASP A 200 -7.95 6.73 -4.21
CA ASP A 200 -6.90 6.13 -3.39
C ASP A 200 -5.58 6.06 -4.15
N MET A 201 -5.60 5.78 -5.45
CA MET A 201 -4.42 5.82 -6.32
C MET A 201 -3.86 7.24 -6.46
N LEU A 202 -4.73 8.26 -6.53
CA LEU A 202 -4.35 9.68 -6.49
C LEU A 202 -3.74 10.05 -5.15
N LYS A 203 -4.32 9.63 -4.02
CA LYS A 203 -3.76 9.86 -2.67
C LYS A 203 -2.41 9.18 -2.48
N LEU A 204 -2.22 7.97 -3.03
CA LEU A 204 -0.97 7.22 -2.94
C LEU A 204 0.15 7.86 -3.78
N ASN A 205 -0.21 8.41 -4.94
CA ASN A 205 0.72 9.06 -5.87
C ASN A 205 0.97 10.54 -5.56
N GLN A 206 0.21 11.14 -4.64
CA GLN A 206 0.51 12.48 -4.17
C GLN A 206 1.87 12.47 -3.45
N PRO A 207 2.77 13.42 -3.79
CA PRO A 207 4.02 13.56 -3.05
C PRO A 207 3.66 13.83 -1.59
N LYS A 208 4.17 12.99 -0.67
CA LYS A 208 3.97 13.20 0.77
C LYS A 208 4.29 14.66 1.08
N PRO A 209 3.38 15.40 1.75
CA PRO A 209 3.65 16.77 2.13
C PRO A 209 4.94 16.75 2.95
N ARG A 210 5.95 17.51 2.48
CA ARG A 210 7.21 17.62 3.20
C ARG A 210 6.87 18.16 4.60
N PRO A 211 7.34 17.51 5.68
CA PRO A 211 7.12 18.05 7.00
C PRO A 211 7.62 19.51 7.03
N PRO A 212 6.92 20.40 7.76
CA PRO A 212 7.33 21.79 7.85
C PRO A 212 8.79 21.86 8.30
N VAL A 213 9.62 22.54 7.51
CA VAL A 213 11.06 22.67 7.79
C VAL A 213 11.23 23.32 9.16
N ASP A 214 11.81 22.58 10.11
CA ASP A 214 12.13 23.15 11.41
C ASP A 214 13.21 24.22 11.21
N ARG A 215 13.06 25.38 11.86
CA ARG A 215 14.07 26.46 11.80
C ARG A 215 15.44 25.96 12.22
N ARG A 216 15.50 24.95 13.10
CA ARG A 216 16.73 24.31 13.59
C ARG A 216 17.48 23.55 12.49
N GLU A 217 16.78 23.02 11.48
CA GLU A 217 17.40 22.33 10.33
C GLU A 217 18.16 23.28 9.39
N LYS A 218 18.05 24.60 9.61
CA LYS A 218 18.83 25.64 8.93
C LYS A 218 19.84 26.33 9.84
N ASP A 219 19.92 25.94 11.10
CA ASP A 219 20.90 26.50 12.04
C ASP A 219 22.23 25.74 11.92
N ILE A 220 23.16 26.33 11.18
CA ILE A 220 24.48 25.75 10.96
C ILE A 220 25.23 25.43 12.26
N VAL A 221 25.02 26.20 13.33
CA VAL A 221 25.70 25.98 14.61
C VAL A 221 25.21 24.68 15.25
N LEU A 222 23.89 24.44 15.25
CA LEU A 222 23.30 23.21 15.76
C LEU A 222 23.68 21.99 14.92
N ILE A 223 23.66 22.13 13.59
CA ILE A 223 24.03 21.05 12.66
C ILE A 223 25.50 20.65 12.86
N LEU A 224 26.42 21.61 12.91
CA LEU A 224 27.83 21.35 13.17
C LEU A 224 28.05 20.75 14.56
N ALA A 225 27.31 21.19 15.58
CA ALA A 225 27.42 20.64 16.92
C ALA A 225 26.95 19.17 16.99
N LYS A 226 25.88 18.82 16.25
CA LYS A 226 25.40 17.43 16.09
C LYS A 226 26.46 16.55 15.42
N ILE A 227 27.07 17.02 14.33
CA ILE A 227 28.14 16.30 13.60
C ILE A 227 29.38 16.14 14.48
N LYS A 228 29.88 17.23 15.08
CA LYS A 228 31.04 17.24 16.00
C LYS A 228 30.82 16.25 17.15
N GLY A 229 29.62 16.23 17.73
CA GLY A 229 29.27 15.30 18.80
C GLY A 229 29.40 13.82 18.41
N LYS A 230 28.99 13.45 17.19
CA LYS A 230 29.17 12.08 16.67
C LYS A 230 30.62 11.79 16.32
N VAL A 231 31.30 12.71 15.64
CA VAL A 231 32.72 12.59 15.28
C VAL A 231 33.59 12.32 16.49
N VAL A 232 33.40 13.07 17.57
CA VAL A 232 34.13 12.90 18.83
C VAL A 232 33.81 11.54 19.48
N ARG A 233 32.54 11.14 19.51
CA ARG A 233 32.07 9.88 20.12
C ARG A 233 32.58 8.64 19.40
N GLU A 234 32.52 8.64 18.08
CA GLU A 234 32.83 7.47 17.25
C GLU A 234 34.24 7.53 16.64
N ARG A 235 35.02 8.58 16.95
CA ARG A 235 36.36 8.84 16.40
C ARG A 235 36.40 8.77 14.86
N ILE A 236 35.39 9.37 14.24
CA ILE A 236 35.23 9.39 12.78
C ILE A 236 36.18 10.43 12.19
N ARG A 237 37.01 10.02 11.23
CA ARG A 237 37.84 10.95 10.44
C ARG A 237 37.09 11.31 9.16
N VAL A 238 36.34 12.40 9.21
CA VAL A 238 35.44 12.81 8.12
C VAL A 238 36.19 13.05 6.82
N MET A 239 37.41 13.58 6.93
CA MET A 239 38.30 13.80 5.78
C MET A 239 38.58 12.50 5.00
N GLU A 240 38.78 11.37 5.69
CA GLU A 240 39.10 10.09 5.03
C GLU A 240 37.92 9.58 4.18
N PHE A 241 36.68 9.80 4.62
CA PHE A 241 35.48 9.37 3.87
C PHE A 241 35.14 10.26 2.68
N LEU A 242 35.52 11.54 2.72
CA LEU A 242 35.22 12.51 1.66
C LEU A 242 36.32 12.56 0.59
N LYS A 243 37.58 12.31 0.98
CA LYS A 243 38.74 12.35 0.09
C LYS A 243 38.64 11.36 -1.09
N ASP A 244 38.01 10.21 -0.89
CA ASP A 244 37.84 9.20 -1.94
C ASP A 244 36.99 9.69 -3.13
N PHE A 245 36.16 10.71 -2.92
CA PHE A 245 35.35 11.34 -3.97
C PHE A 245 36.12 12.42 -4.75
N ASP A 246 37.29 12.85 -4.27
CA ASP A 246 38.13 13.90 -4.86
C ASP A 246 39.36 13.31 -5.56
N ARG A 247 39.13 12.61 -6.69
CA ARG A 247 40.20 11.94 -7.46
C ARG A 247 41.29 12.89 -7.97
N CYS A 248 40.95 14.15 -8.19
CA CYS A 248 41.86 15.17 -8.69
C CYS A 248 42.55 15.97 -7.57
N ASN A 249 42.25 15.67 -6.30
CA ASN A 249 42.78 16.36 -5.13
C ASN A 249 42.56 17.89 -5.18
N GLU A 250 41.40 18.30 -5.69
CA GLU A 250 41.00 19.71 -5.85
C GLU A 250 40.45 20.32 -4.55
N GLN A 251 40.31 19.53 -3.48
CA GLN A 251 39.67 19.90 -2.21
C GLN A 251 38.19 20.25 -2.35
N LEU A 252 37.60 19.89 -3.51
CA LEU A 252 36.22 20.17 -3.90
C LEU A 252 35.58 18.88 -4.40
N ILE A 253 34.37 18.59 -3.93
CA ILE A 253 33.57 17.47 -4.42
C ILE A 253 32.17 17.95 -4.81
N ARG A 254 31.48 17.21 -5.69
CA ARG A 254 30.12 17.58 -6.11
C ARG A 254 29.17 17.46 -4.92
N ARG A 255 28.08 18.25 -4.92
CA ARG A 255 27.02 18.15 -3.90
C ARG A 255 26.52 16.73 -3.65
N GLU A 256 26.30 15.96 -4.72
CA GLU A 256 25.85 14.56 -4.62
C GLU A 256 26.90 13.67 -3.94
N ASP A 257 28.17 13.88 -4.23
CA ASP A 257 29.29 13.16 -3.63
C ASP A 257 29.42 13.49 -2.13
N PHE A 258 29.27 14.76 -1.79
CA PHE A 258 29.23 15.22 -0.39
C PHE A 258 28.07 14.58 0.38
N LYS A 259 26.85 14.57 -0.19
CA LYS A 259 25.69 13.87 0.40
C LYS A 259 25.96 12.38 0.61
N ARG A 260 26.58 11.71 -0.37
CA ARG A 260 26.97 10.30 -0.25
C ARG A 260 28.00 10.07 0.86
N GLY A 261 29.04 10.89 0.94
CA GLY A 261 30.06 10.78 1.98
C GLY A 261 29.52 11.00 3.40
N LEU A 262 28.63 11.98 3.60
CA LEU A 262 27.96 12.17 4.89
C LEU A 262 27.04 10.99 5.26
N SER A 263 26.40 10.37 4.27
CA SER A 263 25.58 9.17 4.48
C SER A 263 26.41 7.98 4.95
N VAL A 264 27.62 7.80 4.41
CA VAL A 264 28.58 6.77 4.85
C VAL A 264 28.97 6.97 6.31
N CYS A 265 29.14 8.23 6.75
CA CYS A 265 29.44 8.58 8.14
C CYS A 265 28.25 8.41 9.12
N ARG A 266 27.03 8.17 8.59
CA ARG A 266 25.80 7.95 9.37
C ARG A 266 25.51 9.04 10.42
N PHE A 267 25.66 10.31 10.05
CA PHE A 267 25.39 11.45 10.95
C PHE A 267 23.91 11.68 11.31
N GLU A 268 22.99 10.88 10.76
CA GLU A 268 21.53 11.00 11.00
C GLU A 268 21.01 12.42 10.71
N LEU A 269 21.47 13.02 9.61
CA LEU A 269 21.07 14.36 9.17
C LEU A 269 19.81 14.32 8.30
N THR A 270 18.93 15.31 8.47
CA THR A 270 17.79 15.51 7.55
C THR A 270 18.26 16.05 6.20
N GLU A 271 17.41 15.98 5.17
CA GLU A 271 17.77 16.54 3.86
C GLU A 271 18.02 18.05 3.92
N ASN A 272 17.28 18.78 4.75
CA ASN A 272 17.48 20.23 4.90
C ASN A 272 18.77 20.56 5.65
N GLU A 273 19.16 19.76 6.65
CA GLU A 273 20.44 19.93 7.35
C GLU A 273 21.62 19.73 6.39
N VAL A 274 21.53 18.71 5.52
CA VAL A 274 22.55 18.46 4.49
C VAL A 274 22.59 19.60 3.46
N GLU A 275 21.44 20.09 3.00
CA GLU A 275 21.39 21.23 2.08
C GLU A 275 22.04 22.47 2.70
N THR A 276 21.73 22.77 3.96
CA THR A 276 22.33 23.89 4.70
C THR A 276 23.86 23.77 4.77
N LEU A 277 24.41 22.57 5.00
CA LEU A 277 25.86 22.34 4.94
C LEU A 277 26.41 22.60 3.54
N MET A 278 25.75 22.09 2.52
CA MET A 278 26.19 22.28 1.13
C MET A 278 26.11 23.74 0.70
N GLU A 279 25.20 24.54 1.24
CA GLU A 279 25.12 25.98 1.02
C GLU A 279 26.26 26.73 1.74
N VAL A 280 26.49 26.44 3.02
CA VAL A 280 27.51 27.12 3.84
C VAL A 280 28.93 26.82 3.37
N PHE A 281 29.19 25.56 2.99
CA PHE A 281 30.49 25.10 2.52
C PHE A 281 30.60 25.06 0.99
N ALA A 282 29.69 25.73 0.26
CA ALA A 282 29.78 25.84 -1.18
C ALA A 282 31.11 26.50 -1.61
N SER A 283 31.69 26.04 -2.71
CA SER A 283 32.85 26.72 -3.29
C SER A 283 32.44 28.12 -3.78
N PRO A 284 33.22 29.17 -3.48
CA PRO A 284 32.95 30.52 -3.99
C PRO A 284 32.96 30.60 -5.53
N MET A 285 33.74 29.72 -6.18
CA MET A 285 33.92 29.72 -7.64
C MET A 285 33.07 28.68 -8.37
N ARG A 286 32.68 27.58 -7.69
CA ARG A 286 31.89 26.48 -8.26
C ARG A 286 30.72 26.13 -7.33
N ARG A 287 29.59 26.81 -7.52
CA ARG A 287 28.45 26.66 -6.59
C ARG A 287 27.93 25.23 -6.49
N ASP A 288 28.09 24.40 -7.52
CA ASP A 288 27.72 22.99 -7.58
C ASP A 288 28.67 22.04 -6.80
N CYS A 289 29.80 22.58 -6.32
CA CYS A 289 30.79 21.88 -5.51
C CYS A 289 30.83 22.39 -4.07
N VAL A 290 31.21 21.49 -3.17
CA VAL A 290 31.39 21.75 -1.73
C VAL A 290 32.88 21.66 -1.39
N ASP A 291 33.37 22.63 -0.64
CA ASP A 291 34.68 22.63 0.00
C ASP A 291 34.68 21.70 1.20
N TYR A 292 34.88 20.41 0.89
CA TYR A 292 34.86 19.36 1.89
C TYR A 292 36.06 19.44 2.83
N LYS A 293 37.18 20.05 2.41
CA LYS A 293 38.34 20.24 3.26
C LYS A 293 38.03 21.27 4.36
N ARG A 294 37.47 22.43 4.00
CA ARG A 294 37.03 23.43 4.97
C ARG A 294 35.98 22.87 5.92
N PHE A 295 35.03 22.09 5.41
CA PHE A 295 34.06 21.38 6.25
C PHE A 295 34.75 20.42 7.23
N SER A 296 35.67 19.59 6.73
CA SER A 296 36.39 18.60 7.55
C SER A 296 37.25 19.28 8.62
N GLU A 297 37.95 20.35 8.29
CA GLU A 297 38.73 21.16 9.25
C GLU A 297 37.84 21.72 10.35
N VAL A 298 36.69 22.33 9.99
CA VAL A 298 35.74 22.86 10.99
C VAL A 298 35.22 21.75 11.90
N VAL A 299 34.94 20.56 11.37
CA VAL A 299 34.44 19.43 12.15
C VAL A 299 35.55 18.84 13.04
N GLU A 300 36.76 18.65 12.51
CA GLU A 300 37.90 18.02 13.17
C GLU A 300 38.68 18.96 14.12
N GLU A 301 38.45 20.27 14.06
CA GLU A 301 38.84 21.24 15.09
C GLU A 301 38.32 20.82 16.48
N SER A 302 37.23 20.04 16.54
CA SER A 302 36.73 19.48 17.81
C SER A 302 37.52 18.29 18.36
N PHE A 303 38.33 17.64 17.53
CA PHE A 303 39.19 16.49 17.91
C PHE A 303 40.62 16.93 18.23
N THR A 304 41.04 18.03 17.62
CA THR A 304 42.36 18.62 17.81
C THR A 304 42.22 19.84 18.70
N GLN A 305 42.55 19.69 19.98
CA GLN A 305 43.12 20.83 20.68
C GLN A 305 44.36 21.22 19.87
N SER A 306 44.22 22.22 19.01
CA SER A 306 45.30 22.70 18.17
C SER A 306 46.49 22.92 19.10
N CYS A 307 47.66 22.35 18.78
CA CYS A 307 48.88 22.38 19.60
C CYS A 307 49.06 21.27 20.68
N LEU A 308 48.43 20.10 20.61
CA LEU A 308 48.85 18.94 21.45
C LEU A 308 50.33 18.54 21.22
N GLU A 309 50.83 18.76 20.01
CA GLU A 309 52.26 18.65 19.67
C GLU A 309 53.14 19.71 20.36
N ARG A 310 52.55 20.75 20.96
CA ARG A 310 53.24 21.76 21.80
C ARG A 310 52.92 21.64 23.30
N ALA A 311 51.99 20.77 23.70
CA ALA A 311 51.57 20.58 25.09
C ALA A 311 51.17 19.11 25.37
N PRO A 312 52.15 18.19 25.48
CA PRO A 312 51.91 16.75 25.64
C PRO A 312 51.28 16.34 26.99
N LEU A 313 51.11 17.27 27.93
CA LEU A 313 50.55 17.03 29.26
C LEU A 313 49.03 17.22 29.34
N VAL A 314 48.36 17.56 28.22
CA VAL A 314 46.90 17.72 28.23
C VAL A 314 46.22 16.36 28.06
N VAL A 315 45.56 15.90 29.12
CA VAL A 315 44.82 14.63 29.14
C VAL A 315 43.59 14.75 28.20
N PRO A 316 43.46 13.89 27.17
CA PRO A 316 42.32 13.92 26.26
C PRO A 316 41.00 13.69 27.02
N LEU A 317 39.96 14.47 26.70
CA LEU A 317 38.63 14.28 27.27
C LEU A 317 38.10 12.87 26.92
N GLN A 318 37.94 12.03 27.93
CA GLN A 318 37.49 10.65 27.75
C GLN A 318 35.99 10.61 27.45
N HIS A 319 35.63 9.93 26.36
CA HIS A 319 34.25 9.82 25.91
C HIS A 319 33.43 8.89 26.82
N ILE A 320 32.30 9.40 27.31
CA ILE A 320 31.30 8.65 28.07
C ILE A 320 30.19 8.18 27.10
N PRO A 321 29.97 6.87 26.93
CA PRO A 321 28.99 6.36 25.96
C PRO A 321 27.56 6.55 26.47
N THR A 322 26.95 7.69 26.17
CA THR A 322 25.51 7.94 26.37
C THR A 322 24.73 7.86 25.07
N LYS A 323 23.46 7.46 25.19
CA LYS A 323 22.47 7.58 24.10
C LYS A 323 22.09 9.05 23.96
N ASP A 324 22.81 9.78 23.12
CA ASP A 324 22.43 11.16 22.80
C ASP A 324 21.14 11.15 21.97
N CYS A 325 20.03 11.56 22.58
CA CYS A 325 18.82 12.00 21.90
C CYS A 325 18.71 13.53 22.00
N GLU A 326 17.75 14.15 21.32
CA GLU A 326 17.56 15.62 21.32
C GLU A 326 17.52 16.23 22.74
N ARG A 327 17.03 15.50 23.75
CA ARG A 327 16.95 15.97 25.15
C ARG A 327 18.25 15.84 25.94
N ASN A 328 19.11 14.89 25.58
CA ASN A 328 20.36 14.59 26.30
C ASN A 328 21.59 15.20 25.60
N PHE A 329 21.36 16.00 24.56
CA PHE A 329 22.42 16.67 23.84
C PHE A 329 23.17 17.64 24.75
N LEU A 330 24.48 17.48 24.82
CA LEU A 330 25.39 18.39 25.52
C LEU A 330 26.26 19.14 24.52
N ASN A 331 26.29 20.47 24.65
CA ASN A 331 27.23 21.33 23.94
C ASN A 331 28.67 21.18 24.49
N PHE A 332 29.64 21.89 23.92
CA PHE A 332 31.05 21.74 24.30
C PHE A 332 31.32 22.07 25.78
N ASP A 333 30.81 23.22 26.27
CA ASP A 333 31.01 23.67 27.65
C ASP A 333 30.29 22.75 28.65
N GLU A 334 29.10 22.27 28.27
CA GLU A 334 28.33 21.28 29.04
C GLU A 334 29.06 19.94 29.12
N ARG A 335 29.70 19.49 28.03
CA ARG A 335 30.53 18.27 28.02
C ARG A 335 31.78 18.41 28.88
N LEU A 336 32.42 19.59 28.86
CA LEU A 336 33.56 19.87 29.73
C LEU A 336 33.13 19.80 31.21
N THR A 337 32.00 20.44 31.53
CA THR A 337 31.42 20.43 32.88
C THR A 337 31.05 19.02 33.33
N LEU A 338 30.42 18.23 32.47
CA LEU A 338 30.13 16.81 32.73
C LEU A 338 31.42 16.01 32.97
N SER A 339 32.43 16.19 32.13
CA SER A 339 33.70 15.45 32.24
C SER A 339 34.37 15.70 33.59
N VAL A 340 34.43 16.97 34.02
CA VAL A 340 34.93 17.35 35.35
C VAL A 340 34.11 16.70 36.46
N ALA A 341 32.78 16.74 36.36
CA ALA A 341 31.89 16.13 37.35
C ALA A 341 32.14 14.61 37.47
N MET A 342 32.19 13.91 36.34
CA MET A 342 32.38 12.46 36.29
C MET A 342 33.77 12.04 36.78
N GLN A 343 34.81 12.85 36.53
CA GLN A 343 36.15 12.64 37.10
C GLN A 343 36.19 12.82 38.62
N LYS A 344 35.45 13.81 39.17
CA LYS A 344 35.37 13.97 40.64
C LYS A 344 34.73 12.76 41.30
N LEU A 345 33.70 12.19 40.67
CA LEU A 345 33.00 11.01 41.15
C LEU A 345 33.83 9.72 40.95
N SER A 346 34.57 9.58 39.85
CA SER A 346 35.38 8.38 39.54
C SER A 346 36.53 8.17 40.55
N LYS A 347 37.09 9.26 41.09
CA LYS A 347 38.23 9.25 42.03
C LYS A 347 37.89 8.77 43.45
N LYS A 348 36.64 8.41 43.71
CA LYS A 348 36.18 7.91 45.02
C LYS A 348 35.47 6.55 44.89
N PRO A 349 36.19 5.48 44.53
CA PRO A 349 35.61 4.15 44.33
C PRO A 349 34.91 3.61 45.59
N ASP A 350 35.41 3.97 46.78
CA ASP A 350 34.81 3.58 48.06
C ASP A 350 33.35 4.07 48.21
N LEU A 351 33.02 5.22 47.60
CA LEU A 351 31.67 5.78 47.63
C LEU A 351 30.76 5.18 46.55
N GLN A 352 31.35 4.58 45.51
CA GLN A 352 30.64 3.87 44.43
C GLN A 352 30.26 2.45 44.85
N MET A 353 30.93 1.88 45.84
CA MET A 353 30.59 0.56 46.38
C MET A 353 29.12 0.52 46.80
N ASN A 354 28.41 -0.53 46.37
CA ASN A 354 26.99 -0.73 46.67
C ASN A 354 26.09 0.44 46.20
N LEU A 355 26.53 1.26 45.23
CA LEU A 355 25.68 2.28 44.62
C LEU A 355 24.63 1.64 43.69
N MET A 356 25.00 0.55 43.01
CA MET A 356 24.08 -0.25 42.19
C MET A 356 22.91 -0.80 43.02
N SER A 357 23.19 -1.40 44.18
CA SER A 357 22.14 -1.95 45.04
C SER A 357 21.22 -0.85 45.59
N LEU A 358 21.78 0.30 45.97
CA LEU A 358 20.99 1.45 46.42
C LEU A 358 20.02 1.95 45.35
N PHE A 359 20.45 2.01 44.08
CA PHE A 359 19.54 2.38 42.99
C PHE A 359 18.50 1.30 42.69
N GLN A 360 18.86 0.01 42.79
CA GLN A 360 17.90 -1.09 42.66
C GLN A 360 16.83 -1.08 43.75
N ASP A 361 17.16 -0.69 44.98
CA ASP A 361 16.19 -0.53 46.07
C ASP A 361 15.16 0.57 45.78
N TYR A 362 15.57 1.62 45.07
CA TYR A 362 14.68 2.70 44.61
C TYR A 362 13.87 2.30 43.36
N ASP A 363 14.45 1.49 42.47
CA ASP A 363 13.78 0.95 41.27
C ASP A 363 13.05 -0.37 41.55
N ARG A 364 11.91 -0.28 42.24
CA ARG A 364 11.04 -1.44 42.54
C ARG A 364 10.57 -2.23 41.32
N THR A 365 10.61 -1.61 40.14
CA THR A 365 10.19 -2.21 38.87
C THR A 365 11.34 -2.84 38.09
N ASN A 366 12.58 -2.69 38.56
CA ASN A 366 13.81 -3.13 37.91
C ASN A 366 13.93 -2.70 36.44
N CYS A 367 13.43 -1.50 36.13
CA CYS A 367 13.42 -0.97 34.77
C CYS A 367 14.71 -0.27 34.36
N GLY A 368 15.61 0.01 35.30
CA GLY A 368 16.91 0.64 35.05
C GLY A 368 16.90 2.17 35.08
N THR A 369 15.78 2.80 35.45
CA THR A 369 15.64 4.26 35.54
C THR A 369 15.03 4.70 36.87
N ILE A 370 15.36 5.90 37.34
CA ILE A 370 14.81 6.50 38.58
C ILE A 370 14.58 8.01 38.44
N SER A 371 13.71 8.62 39.25
CA SER A 371 13.50 10.07 39.20
C SER A 371 14.74 10.87 39.64
N GLN A 372 14.84 12.13 39.20
CA GLN A 372 15.91 13.06 39.61
C GLN A 372 16.06 13.16 41.14
N GLU A 373 14.94 13.20 41.86
CA GLU A 373 14.89 13.30 43.33
C GLU A 373 15.51 12.05 44.00
N LEU A 374 15.19 10.86 43.49
CA LEU A 374 15.74 9.60 43.99
C LEU A 374 17.23 9.48 43.64
N PHE A 375 17.62 9.95 42.46
CA PHE A 375 19.02 10.02 42.06
C PHE A 375 19.84 10.95 42.97
N LEU A 376 19.34 12.16 43.23
CA LEU A 376 19.94 13.10 44.18
C LEU A 376 20.06 12.49 45.58
N LYS A 377 18.99 11.84 46.05
CA LYS A 377 18.96 11.18 47.36
C LYS A 377 20.01 10.07 47.46
N ALA A 378 20.14 9.24 46.43
CA ALA A 378 21.13 8.18 46.39
C ALA A 378 22.57 8.72 46.46
N LEU A 379 22.89 9.74 45.66
CA LEU A 379 24.22 10.38 45.68
C LEU A 379 24.49 11.07 47.02
N SER A 380 23.47 11.66 47.64
CA SER A 380 23.59 12.31 48.95
C SER A 380 23.86 11.30 50.07
N VAL A 381 23.18 10.14 50.05
CA VAL A 381 23.41 9.04 51.03
C VAL A 381 24.85 8.53 50.99
N ARG A 382 25.47 8.53 49.81
CA ARG A 382 26.89 8.17 49.64
C ARG A 382 27.86 9.33 49.78
N GLY A 383 27.38 10.54 50.10
CA GLY A 383 28.21 11.75 50.18
C GLY A 383 28.83 12.17 48.83
N MET A 384 28.42 11.56 47.73
CA MET A 384 28.91 11.86 46.38
C MET A 384 28.42 13.21 45.88
N TYR A 385 27.21 13.63 46.29
CA TYR A 385 26.67 14.94 45.94
C TYR A 385 27.54 16.10 46.45
N ASN A 386 28.21 15.93 47.60
CA ASN A 386 29.08 16.96 48.17
C ASN A 386 30.37 17.20 47.36
N LEU A 387 30.68 16.30 46.42
CA LEU A 387 31.88 16.39 45.57
C LEU A 387 31.64 17.22 44.32
N ILE A 388 30.38 17.48 43.96
CA ILE A 388 30.00 18.11 42.71
C ILE A 388 29.16 19.37 42.97
N SER A 389 29.26 20.36 42.08
CA SER A 389 28.41 21.54 42.13
C SER A 389 26.98 21.22 41.65
N ARG A 390 26.04 22.14 41.90
CA ARG A 390 24.69 22.04 41.34
C ARG A 390 24.71 21.99 39.80
N THR A 391 25.53 22.81 39.16
CA THR A 391 25.67 22.82 37.70
C THR A 391 26.24 21.51 37.17
N GLU A 392 27.21 20.92 37.86
CA GLU A 392 27.77 19.61 37.53
C GLU A 392 26.73 18.49 37.70
N PHE A 393 25.94 18.53 38.76
CA PHE A 393 24.82 17.60 38.96
C PHE A 393 23.77 17.70 37.85
N ASP A 394 23.38 18.93 37.48
CA ASP A 394 22.40 19.16 36.41
C ASP A 394 22.91 18.62 35.06
N MET A 395 24.23 18.71 34.80
CA MET A 395 24.84 18.13 33.59
C MET A 395 24.86 16.60 33.62
N ILE A 396 25.14 15.97 34.77
CA ILE A 396 25.03 14.52 34.93
C ILE A 396 23.57 14.10 34.67
N TYR A 397 22.61 14.79 35.29
CA TYR A 397 21.18 14.52 35.10
C TYR A 397 20.78 14.62 33.62
N LYS A 398 21.15 15.72 32.95
CA LYS A 398 20.88 15.93 31.51
C LYS A 398 21.52 14.85 30.65
N CYS A 399 22.76 14.44 30.95
CA CYS A 399 23.50 13.45 30.16
C CYS A 399 22.86 12.06 30.22
N PHE A 400 22.41 11.64 31.41
CA PHE A 400 21.85 10.30 31.66
C PHE A 400 20.31 10.31 31.70
N SER A 401 19.67 11.36 31.20
CA SER A 401 18.21 11.46 31.17
C SER A 401 17.60 10.40 30.24
N TYR A 402 16.41 9.93 30.54
CA TYR A 402 15.67 8.91 29.80
C TYR A 402 14.17 9.19 29.89
N GLU A 403 13.51 9.25 28.74
CA GLU A 403 12.08 9.53 28.68
C GLU A 403 11.26 8.28 28.99
N ARG A 404 10.50 8.32 30.08
CA ARG A 404 9.55 7.27 30.46
C ARG A 404 8.14 7.86 30.53
N GLY A 405 7.39 7.69 29.43
CA GLY A 405 6.08 8.30 29.29
C GLY A 405 6.20 9.82 29.12
N LEU A 406 5.64 10.60 30.05
CA LEU A 406 5.70 12.08 30.04
C LEU A 406 6.71 12.63 31.06
N ARG A 407 7.58 11.79 31.62
CA ARG A 407 8.55 12.17 32.65
C ARG A 407 9.96 11.82 32.22
N ASP A 408 10.90 12.68 32.58
CA ASP A 408 12.33 12.42 32.44
C ASP A 408 12.82 11.73 33.72
N GLU A 409 13.50 10.60 33.54
CA GLU A 409 14.14 9.80 34.59
C GLU A 409 15.64 9.66 34.29
N VAL A 410 16.43 9.14 35.22
CA VAL A 410 17.87 8.92 35.07
C VAL A 410 18.15 7.45 34.82
N ASP A 411 18.83 7.12 33.72
CA ASP A 411 19.41 5.79 33.48
C ASP A 411 20.64 5.60 34.38
N TYR A 412 20.38 5.14 35.60
CA TYR A 412 21.41 4.92 36.61
C TYR A 412 22.36 3.77 36.22
N ARG A 413 21.94 2.85 35.34
CA ARG A 413 22.78 1.75 34.84
C ARG A 413 23.84 2.30 33.90
N ALA A 414 23.46 3.19 32.98
CA ALA A 414 24.39 3.90 32.11
C ALA A 414 25.35 4.79 32.92
N PHE A 415 24.85 5.48 33.94
CA PHE A 415 25.66 6.28 34.85
C PHE A 415 26.73 5.45 35.59
N ILE A 416 26.37 4.32 36.19
CA ILE A 416 27.33 3.44 36.87
C ILE A 416 28.36 2.90 35.88
N LYS A 417 27.90 2.39 34.72
CA LYS A 417 28.80 1.89 33.69
C LYS A 417 29.82 2.94 33.25
N ALA A 418 29.40 4.21 33.16
CA ALA A 418 30.30 5.32 32.86
C ALA A 418 31.36 5.53 33.95
N LEU A 419 30.98 5.46 35.24
CA LEU A 419 31.92 5.54 36.35
C LEU A 419 32.92 4.38 36.35
N ASP A 420 32.46 3.15 36.09
CA ASP A 420 33.30 1.96 36.03
C ASP A 420 34.35 2.06 34.91
N ILE A 421 33.95 2.55 33.73
CA ILE A 421 34.86 2.77 32.59
C ILE A 421 35.94 3.80 32.95
N LEU A 422 35.54 4.91 33.58
CA LEU A 422 36.48 5.96 33.98
C LEU A 422 37.44 5.46 35.07
N HIS A 423 36.94 4.73 36.07
CA HIS A 423 37.78 4.15 37.12
C HIS A 423 38.77 3.12 36.58
N ALA A 424 38.32 2.24 35.67
CA ALA A 424 39.20 1.28 35.01
C ALA A 424 40.31 1.99 34.23
N THR A 425 39.99 3.09 33.54
CA THR A 425 40.95 3.81 32.68
C THR A 425 41.98 4.60 33.49
N ASP A 426 41.58 5.28 34.58
CA ASP A 426 42.51 5.96 35.50
C ASP A 426 43.56 5.00 36.09
N LYS A 427 43.20 3.72 36.26
CA LYS A 427 44.10 2.67 36.77
C LYS A 427 45.20 2.28 35.77
N TYR A 428 44.99 2.51 34.47
CA TYR A 428 45.93 2.18 33.39
C TYR A 428 46.64 3.40 32.78
N ASN A 429 46.22 4.62 33.10
CA ASN A 429 46.87 5.85 32.62
C ASN A 429 46.90 6.92 33.74
N PRO A 430 47.83 6.82 34.72
CA PRO A 430 47.86 7.66 35.91
C PRO A 430 48.53 9.04 35.71
N PHE A 431 48.83 9.43 34.47
CA PHE A 431 49.61 10.62 34.13
C PHE A 431 48.78 11.67 33.42
#